data_AF-A0A4Q5SH83-F1
#
_entry.id   AF-A0A4Q5SH83-F1
#
_cell.length_a   1.000
_cell.length_b   1.000
_cell.length_c   1.000
_cell.angle_alpha   90.00
_cell.angle_beta   90.00
_cell.angle_gamma   90.00
#
_symmetry.space_group_name_H-M   'P 1'
#
loop_
_entity.id
_entity.type
_entity.pdbx_description
1 polymer ?
#
loop_
_entity_poly.entity_id
_entity_poly.type
_entity_poly.pdbx_seq_one_letter_code
_entity_poly.pdbx_strand_id
1 'polypeptide(L)'
;MGWWLASERKGQIEGVISRFDPVFWTVNFPRPMMAAVTTTAPDALRVDAVFHRQDQLAGLIWEAEDRHDHVLLGYETARDFRGCRLKFRWRSAGLLGLDAVNGPVLTIEGRDAAGMARAWYVRLWNYAAGVSDDAVVEIDFAGV
;
A
#
# COMPACT_ATOMS: atom_id res chain seq x y z
N MET A 1 13.00 37.09 12.31
CA MET A 1 12.49 36.05 11.39
C MET A 1 11.29 35.39 12.05
N GLY A 2 10.07 35.80 11.68
CA GLY A 2 8.85 35.29 12.30
C GLY A 2 8.46 33.94 11.71
N TRP A 3 8.41 32.92 12.55
CA TRP A 3 7.93 31.58 12.20
C TRP A 3 6.41 31.65 12.05
N TRP A 4 5.91 31.40 10.85
CA TRP A 4 4.48 31.25 10.61
C TRP A 4 4.06 29.82 10.96
N LEU A 5 3.50 29.64 12.16
CA LEU A 5 2.92 28.38 12.60
C LEU A 5 1.48 28.32 12.09
N ALA A 6 1.28 27.73 10.90
CA ALA A 6 -0.06 27.43 10.41
C ALA A 6 -0.48 26.04 10.91
N SER A 7 -1.59 25.97 11.65
CA SER A 7 -2.20 24.72 12.11
C SER A 7 -3.09 24.06 11.07
N GLU A 8 -3.42 24.79 10.00
CA GLU A 8 -4.31 24.40 8.92
C GLU A 8 -3.89 25.13 7.63
N ARG A 9 -4.28 24.59 6.47
CA ARG A 9 -4.01 25.25 5.18
C ARG A 9 -4.82 26.55 5.10
N LYS A 10 -4.17 27.63 4.62
CA LYS A 10 -4.72 28.98 4.44
C LYS A 10 -4.35 29.55 3.06
N GLY A 11 -4.47 28.74 2.01
CA GLY A 11 -4.20 29.13 0.62
C GLY A 11 -2.82 28.72 0.07
N GLN A 12 -2.18 27.71 0.66
CA GLN A 12 -0.99 27.07 0.08
C GLN A 12 -1.34 26.43 -1.28
N ILE A 13 -0.33 26.30 -2.14
CA ILE A 13 -0.48 25.65 -3.45
C ILE A 13 -0.94 24.20 -3.28
N GLU A 14 -1.88 23.80 -4.11
CA GLU A 14 -2.42 22.45 -4.17
C GLU A 14 -2.01 21.77 -5.47
N GLY A 15 -1.98 20.45 -5.44
CA GLY A 15 -1.67 19.59 -6.58
C GLY A 15 -2.48 18.30 -6.49
N VAL A 16 -2.30 17.44 -7.48
CA VAL A 16 -2.94 16.13 -7.53
C VAL A 16 -1.90 15.04 -7.35
N ILE A 17 -2.30 13.94 -6.69
CA ILE A 17 -1.51 12.71 -6.62
C ILE A 17 -2.24 11.60 -7.35
N SER A 18 -1.50 10.65 -7.90
CA SER A 18 -2.11 9.43 -8.41
C SER A 18 -2.53 8.54 -7.24
N ARG A 19 -3.69 7.89 -7.35
CA ARG A 19 -4.08 6.86 -6.39
C ARG A 19 -3.05 5.72 -6.44
N PHE A 20 -2.59 5.27 -5.28
CA PHE A 20 -1.53 4.25 -5.15
C PHE A 20 -0.15 4.69 -5.65
N ASP A 21 0.12 6.00 -5.74
CA ASP A 21 1.44 6.49 -6.12
C ASP A 21 2.53 5.88 -5.22
N PRO A 22 3.57 5.24 -5.82
CA PRO A 22 4.62 4.54 -5.08
C PRO A 22 5.27 5.32 -3.94
N VAL A 23 5.31 6.66 -3.99
CA VAL A 23 5.99 7.48 -2.98
C VAL A 23 5.29 7.50 -1.62
N PHE A 24 3.99 7.21 -1.55
CA PHE A 24 3.21 7.26 -0.31
C PHE A 24 2.99 5.89 0.34
N TRP A 25 3.58 4.82 -0.22
CA TRP A 25 3.51 3.51 0.41
C TRP A 25 4.53 3.39 1.55
N THR A 26 4.12 2.81 2.67
CA THR A 26 4.98 2.56 3.82
C THR A 26 5.18 1.07 4.05
N VAL A 27 6.23 0.70 4.77
CA VAL A 27 6.49 -0.69 5.16
C VAL A 27 6.41 -0.85 6.68
N ASN A 28 5.69 -1.88 7.14
CA ASN A 28 5.54 -2.21 8.56
C ASN A 28 5.98 -3.66 8.82
N PHE A 29 6.67 -3.87 9.94
CA PHE A 29 7.22 -5.18 10.31
C PHE A 29 7.54 -5.27 11.81
N PRO A 30 7.55 -6.48 12.40
CA PRO A 30 7.88 -6.67 13.81
C PRO A 30 9.39 -6.73 14.05
N ARG A 31 9.91 -5.97 15.02
CA ARG A 31 11.32 -6.09 15.47
C ARG A 31 11.60 -7.52 15.99
N PRO A 32 12.77 -8.14 15.72
CA PRO A 32 13.98 -7.56 15.13
C PRO A 32 14.07 -7.66 13.60
N MET A 33 12.98 -8.02 12.90
CA MET A 33 12.95 -7.96 11.43
C MET A 33 13.36 -6.56 10.96
N MET A 34 13.95 -6.47 9.76
CA MET A 34 14.25 -5.21 9.11
C MET A 34 13.59 -5.18 7.74
N ALA A 35 13.02 -4.06 7.35
CA ALA A 35 12.65 -3.80 5.97
C ALA A 35 12.77 -2.32 5.62
N ALA A 36 12.93 -2.04 4.33
CA ALA A 36 12.88 -0.71 3.76
C ALA A 36 12.06 -0.75 2.46
N VAL A 37 11.29 0.30 2.21
CA VAL A 37 10.64 0.54 0.91
C VAL A 37 11.36 1.71 0.23
N THR A 38 11.62 1.57 -1.06
CA THR A 38 12.29 2.61 -1.86
C THR A 38 11.61 2.73 -3.21
N THR A 39 11.27 3.95 -3.60
CA THR A 39 10.82 4.28 -4.95
C THR A 39 12.01 4.24 -5.90
N THR A 40 11.96 3.31 -6.87
CA THR A 40 13.04 3.06 -7.82
C THR A 40 12.77 3.67 -9.20
N ALA A 41 11.52 4.03 -9.46
CA ALA A 41 11.05 4.77 -10.63
C ALA A 41 9.75 5.52 -10.26
N PRO A 42 9.25 6.45 -11.11
CA PRO A 42 7.99 7.16 -10.86
C PRO A 42 6.76 6.25 -10.68
N ASP A 43 6.82 5.03 -11.21
CA ASP A 43 5.75 4.03 -11.18
C ASP A 43 6.17 2.71 -10.50
N ALA A 44 7.30 2.71 -9.77
CA ALA A 44 7.84 1.50 -9.16
C ALA A 44 8.44 1.73 -7.76
N LEU A 45 8.15 0.80 -6.86
CA LEU A 45 8.82 0.65 -5.57
C LEU A 45 9.47 -0.73 -5.44
N ARG A 46 10.43 -0.83 -4.53
CA ARG A 46 11.09 -2.06 -4.12
C ARG A 46 11.05 -2.14 -2.59
N VAL A 47 10.74 -3.33 -2.08
CA VAL A 47 10.86 -3.66 -0.65
C VAL A 47 12.04 -4.59 -0.47
N ASP A 48 13.01 -4.17 0.32
CA ASP A 48 14.11 -5.02 0.79
C ASP A 48 13.82 -5.41 2.24
N ALA A 49 13.81 -6.72 2.54
CA ALA A 49 13.41 -7.25 3.84
C ALA A 49 14.38 -8.35 4.31
N VAL A 50 14.62 -8.39 5.61
CA VAL A 50 15.44 -9.40 6.30
C VAL A 50 14.59 -10.08 7.36
N PHE A 51 14.22 -11.33 7.08
CA PHE A 51 13.46 -12.20 7.99
C PHE A 51 14.42 -13.05 8.83
N HIS A 52 14.26 -13.03 10.14
CA HIS A 52 15.03 -13.84 11.09
C HIS A 52 14.33 -15.14 11.47
N ARG A 53 13.00 -15.23 11.24
CA ARG A 53 12.17 -16.39 11.55
C ARG A 53 11.14 -16.62 10.46
N GLN A 54 10.65 -17.86 10.34
CA GLN A 54 9.69 -18.26 9.32
C GLN A 54 8.28 -17.70 9.52
N ASP A 55 7.94 -17.25 10.73
CA ASP A 55 6.63 -16.71 11.12
C ASP A 55 6.54 -15.18 10.99
N GLN A 56 7.61 -14.52 10.54
CA GLN A 56 7.63 -13.06 10.42
C GLN A 56 6.93 -12.59 9.15
N LEU A 57 6.23 -11.45 9.27
CA LEU A 57 5.44 -10.85 8.20
C LEU A 57 5.91 -9.40 7.97
N ALA A 58 5.86 -8.98 6.70
CA ALA A 58 6.01 -7.60 6.29
C ALA A 58 4.71 -7.11 5.64
N GLY A 59 4.26 -5.92 6.02
CA GLY A 59 3.17 -5.23 5.34
C GLY A 59 3.71 -4.10 4.48
N LEU A 60 3.29 -4.04 3.22
CA LEU A 60 3.42 -2.85 2.37
C LEU A 60 2.04 -2.17 2.38
N ILE A 61 1.98 -0.94 2.88
CA ILE A 61 0.73 -0.29 3.31
C ILE A 61 0.50 0.97 2.50
N TRP A 62 -0.69 1.08 1.92
CA TRP A 62 -1.26 2.32 1.40
C TRP A 62 -2.39 2.75 2.34
N GLU A 63 -2.31 3.97 2.88
CA GLU A 63 -3.35 4.50 3.77
C GLU A 63 -4.26 5.48 3.01
N ALA A 64 -5.58 5.30 3.15
CA ALA A 64 -6.56 6.22 2.55
C ALA A 64 -6.58 7.60 3.22
N GLU A 65 -6.14 7.67 4.48
CA GLU A 65 -5.97 8.88 5.27
C GLU A 65 -4.48 9.10 5.48
N ASP A 66 -4.00 10.31 5.22
CA ASP A 66 -2.60 10.64 5.48
C ASP A 66 -2.38 10.84 6.98
N ARG A 67 -1.59 9.94 7.57
CA ARG A 67 -1.26 9.94 9.00
C ARG A 67 0.20 10.28 9.25
N HIS A 68 0.96 10.56 8.19
CA HIS A 68 2.42 10.64 8.22
C HIS A 68 2.92 12.03 7.86
N ASP A 69 2.34 12.65 6.83
CA ASP A 69 2.80 13.95 6.39
C ASP A 69 2.37 15.05 7.37
N HIS A 70 3.09 16.16 7.29
CA HIS A 70 2.70 17.35 8.03
C HIS A 70 1.28 17.79 7.60
N VAL A 71 0.47 18.28 8.53
CA VAL A 71 -0.94 18.69 8.29
C VAL A 71 -1.13 19.68 7.13
N LEU A 72 -0.08 20.44 6.78
CA LEU A 72 -0.09 21.40 5.67
C LEU A 72 0.27 20.80 4.30
N LEU A 73 0.74 19.56 4.28
CA LEU A 73 1.26 18.86 3.09
C LEU A 73 0.50 17.58 2.79
N GLY A 74 -0.21 17.01 3.77
CA GLY A 74 -0.88 15.73 3.60
C GLY A 74 -1.94 15.73 2.49
N TYR A 75 -2.16 14.53 1.95
CA TYR A 75 -3.11 14.29 0.88
C TYR A 75 -4.56 14.15 1.39
N GLU A 76 -5.52 14.37 0.50
CA GLU A 76 -6.94 14.27 0.82
C GLU A 76 -7.32 12.84 1.24
N THR A 77 -8.11 12.72 2.33
CA THR A 77 -8.68 11.44 2.71
C THR A 77 -9.84 11.05 1.79
N ALA A 78 -9.61 10.10 0.89
CA ALA A 78 -10.64 9.51 0.04
C ALA A 78 -10.79 8.03 0.33
N ARG A 79 -11.95 7.61 0.88
CA ARG A 79 -12.22 6.22 1.32
C ARG A 79 -13.07 5.40 0.34
N ASP A 80 -13.57 6.01 -0.72
CA ASP A 80 -14.26 5.28 -1.80
C ASP A 80 -13.24 4.76 -2.81
N PHE A 81 -13.14 3.44 -2.93
CA PHE A 81 -12.26 2.77 -3.88
C PHE A 81 -13.02 2.12 -5.04
N ARG A 82 -14.35 2.23 -5.11
CA ARG A 82 -15.16 1.52 -6.12
C ARG A 82 -14.82 1.91 -7.56
N GLY A 83 -14.26 3.09 -7.78
CA GLY A 83 -13.77 3.55 -9.09
C GLY A 83 -12.28 3.30 -9.32
N CYS A 84 -11.59 2.60 -8.41
CA CYS A 84 -10.16 2.39 -8.47
C CYS A 84 -9.82 1.03 -9.06
N ARG A 85 -8.74 1.00 -9.86
CA ARG A 85 -8.07 -0.22 -10.30
C ARG A 85 -6.62 -0.16 -9.88
N LEU A 86 -6.15 -1.23 -9.22
CA LEU A 86 -4.75 -1.39 -8.87
C LEU A 86 -4.12 -2.40 -9.82
N LYS A 87 -3.12 -1.96 -10.58
CA LYS A 87 -2.35 -2.81 -11.48
C LYS A 87 -0.87 -2.63 -11.21
N PHE A 88 -0.15 -3.73 -11.01
CA PHE A 88 1.29 -3.71 -10.81
C PHE A 88 1.94 -5.00 -11.28
N ARG A 89 3.23 -4.95 -11.60
CA ARG A 89 4.04 -6.14 -11.81
C ARG A 89 4.68 -6.54 -10.48
N TRP A 90 4.29 -7.69 -9.97
CA TRP A 90 4.94 -8.33 -8.83
C TRP A 90 6.24 -9.00 -9.30
N ARG A 91 7.33 -8.73 -8.58
CA ARG A 91 8.59 -9.48 -8.69
C ARG A 91 9.12 -9.76 -7.30
N SER A 92 9.39 -11.01 -6.97
CA SER A 92 9.89 -11.40 -5.65
C SER A 92 11.02 -12.39 -5.71
N ALA A 93 11.87 -12.40 -4.68
CA ALA A 93 12.86 -13.43 -4.45
C ALA A 93 12.93 -13.72 -2.94
N GLY A 94 13.15 -14.99 -2.57
CA GLY A 94 13.25 -15.40 -1.16
C GLY A 94 11.93 -15.36 -0.37
N LEU A 95 10.79 -15.16 -1.05
CA LEU A 95 9.45 -15.21 -0.49
C LEU A 95 8.69 -16.44 -1.03
N LEU A 96 7.62 -16.83 -0.35
CA LEU A 96 6.65 -17.75 -0.93
C LEU A 96 6.04 -17.11 -2.19
N GLY A 97 5.84 -17.93 -3.23
CA GLY A 97 5.22 -17.48 -4.48
C GLY A 97 3.78 -17.01 -4.27
N LEU A 98 3.27 -16.18 -5.19
CA LEU A 98 1.90 -15.68 -5.18
C LEU A 98 0.85 -16.81 -5.14
N ASP A 99 1.12 -17.92 -5.80
CA ASP A 99 0.25 -19.10 -5.90
C ASP A 99 0.24 -19.97 -4.64
N ALA A 100 1.18 -19.77 -3.70
CA ALA A 100 1.23 -20.53 -2.47
C ALA A 100 0.01 -20.23 -1.56
N VAL A 101 -0.38 -21.21 -0.74
CA VAL A 101 -1.51 -21.07 0.20
C VAL A 101 -1.30 -19.93 1.20
N ASN A 102 -0.06 -19.78 1.70
CA ASN A 102 0.36 -18.70 2.60
C ASN A 102 1.24 -17.68 1.88
N GLY A 103 1.00 -17.48 0.58
CA GLY A 103 1.69 -16.47 -0.22
C GLY A 103 1.22 -15.05 0.08
N PRO A 104 1.77 -14.04 -0.63
CA PRO A 104 1.36 -12.65 -0.49
C PRO A 104 -0.16 -12.44 -0.69
N VAL A 105 -0.75 -11.67 0.22
CA VAL A 105 -2.18 -11.35 0.27
C VAL A 105 -2.36 -9.83 0.35
N LEU A 106 -3.36 -9.30 -0.35
CA LEU A 106 -3.80 -7.93 -0.15
C LEU A 106 -4.87 -7.92 0.94
N THR A 107 -4.60 -7.22 2.03
CA THR A 107 -5.59 -6.94 3.07
C THR A 107 -6.24 -5.59 2.78
N ILE A 108 -7.57 -5.58 2.70
CA ILE A 108 -8.37 -4.36 2.60
C ILE A 108 -9.01 -4.15 3.96
N GLU A 109 -8.75 -3.01 4.59
CA GLU A 109 -9.35 -2.62 5.85
C GLU A 109 -10.33 -1.46 5.63
N GLY A 110 -11.56 -1.62 6.09
CA GLY A 110 -12.61 -0.64 5.82
C GLY A 110 -13.84 -0.85 6.69
N ARG A 111 -15.00 -0.47 6.15
CA ARG A 111 -16.29 -0.62 6.81
C ARG A 111 -17.28 -1.32 5.90
N ASP A 112 -18.12 -2.17 6.45
CA ASP A 112 -19.23 -2.78 5.71
C ASP A 112 -20.40 -1.80 5.51
N ALA A 113 -21.49 -2.28 4.88
CA ALA A 113 -22.68 -1.47 4.62
C ALA A 113 -23.39 -0.96 5.90
N ALA A 114 -23.17 -1.59 7.05
CA ALA A 114 -23.67 -1.14 8.35
C ALA A 114 -22.70 -0.19 9.06
N GLY A 115 -21.56 0.12 8.44
CA GLY A 115 -20.51 0.97 9.01
C GLY A 115 -19.59 0.23 9.99
N MET A 116 -19.69 -1.08 10.14
CA MET A 116 -18.85 -1.86 11.04
C MET A 116 -17.45 -2.06 10.44
N ALA A 117 -16.41 -1.92 11.26
CA ALA A 117 -15.04 -2.17 10.82
C ALA A 117 -14.88 -3.62 10.35
N ARG A 118 -14.28 -3.81 9.17
CA ARG A 118 -14.10 -5.12 8.55
C ARG A 118 -12.80 -5.17 7.76
N ALA A 119 -12.22 -6.36 7.71
CA ALA A 119 -11.10 -6.70 6.83
C ALA A 119 -11.52 -7.73 5.79
N TRP A 120 -10.98 -7.59 4.58
CA TRP A 120 -11.09 -8.55 3.49
C TRP A 120 -9.69 -8.98 3.07
N TYR A 121 -9.53 -10.27 2.77
CA TYR A 121 -8.25 -10.87 2.38
C TYR A 121 -8.35 -11.33 0.92
N VAL A 122 -7.66 -10.61 0.05
CA VAL A 122 -7.68 -10.82 -1.39
C VAL A 122 -6.46 -11.63 -1.79
N ARG A 123 -6.69 -12.87 -2.26
CA ARG A 123 -5.64 -13.72 -2.78
C ARG A 123 -5.18 -13.20 -4.14
N LEU A 124 -4.00 -12.59 -4.19
CA LEU A 124 -3.46 -11.93 -5.37
C LEU A 124 -3.35 -12.85 -6.60
N TRP A 125 -3.03 -14.13 -6.40
CA TRP A 125 -2.92 -15.09 -7.49
C TRP A 125 -4.19 -15.25 -8.34
N ASN A 126 -5.37 -15.04 -7.75
CA ASN A 126 -6.63 -15.12 -8.49
C ASN A 126 -6.77 -13.98 -9.52
N TYR A 127 -5.91 -12.96 -9.44
CA TYR A 127 -5.89 -11.76 -10.27
C TYR A 127 -4.55 -11.60 -11.01
N ALA A 128 -3.72 -12.66 -11.02
CA ALA A 128 -2.37 -12.62 -11.55
C ALA A 128 -2.27 -13.32 -12.93
N ALA A 129 -1.46 -12.74 -13.81
CA ALA A 129 -1.04 -13.36 -15.07
C ALA A 129 0.49 -13.40 -15.12
N GLY A 130 1.07 -14.60 -15.19
CA GLY A 130 2.52 -14.82 -15.17
C GLY A 130 2.89 -16.08 -14.40
N VAL A 131 4.04 -16.03 -13.74
CA VAL A 131 4.54 -17.09 -12.86
C VAL A 131 4.52 -16.64 -11.40
N SER A 132 4.73 -17.56 -10.47
CA SER A 132 4.51 -17.34 -9.04
C SER A 132 5.34 -16.20 -8.42
N ASP A 133 6.51 -15.90 -8.96
CA ASP A 133 7.43 -14.86 -8.49
C ASP A 133 7.60 -13.68 -9.45
N ASP A 134 6.98 -13.73 -10.64
CA ASP A 134 6.94 -12.66 -11.63
C ASP A 134 5.60 -12.68 -12.39
N ALA A 135 4.68 -11.82 -11.98
CA ALA A 135 3.34 -11.74 -12.56
C ALA A 135 2.81 -10.32 -12.58
N VAL A 136 1.91 -10.05 -13.54
CA VAL A 136 1.10 -8.83 -13.52
C VAL A 136 -0.16 -9.14 -12.73
N VAL A 137 -0.40 -8.34 -11.68
CA VAL A 137 -1.60 -8.41 -10.85
C VAL A 137 -2.52 -7.25 -11.20
N GLU A 138 -3.81 -7.52 -11.33
CA GLU A 138 -4.80 -6.51 -11.69
C GLU A 138 -6.10 -6.68 -10.91
N ILE A 139 -6.42 -5.69 -10.08
CA ILE A 139 -7.58 -5.70 -9.18
C ILE A 139 -8.48 -4.53 -9.53
N ASP A 140 -9.73 -4.83 -9.86
CA ASP A 140 -10.82 -3.86 -9.96
C ASP A 140 -11.64 -3.88 -8.66
N PHE A 141 -11.54 -2.81 -7.87
CA PHE A 141 -12.21 -2.73 -6.57
C PHE A 141 -13.74 -2.63 -6.68
N ALA A 142 -14.30 -2.43 -7.88
CA ALA A 142 -15.75 -2.56 -8.10
C ALA A 142 -16.22 -4.02 -8.05
N GLY A 143 -15.33 -4.98 -8.36
CA GLY A 143 -15.65 -6.39 -8.57
C GLY A 143 -15.10 -7.35 -7.50
N VAL A 144 -14.48 -6.84 -6.43
CA VAL A 144 -13.88 -7.63 -5.34
C VAL A 144 -14.73 -7.58 -4.07
#